data_AF-A0A7J6S9Z6-F1
#
_entry.id   AF-A0A7J6S9Z6-F1
#
_cell.length_a   1.000
_cell.length_b   1.000
_cell.length_c   1.000
_cell.angle_alpha   90.00
_cell.angle_beta   90.00
_cell.angle_gamma   90.00
#
_symmetry.space_group_name_H-M   'P 1'
#
loop_
_entity.id
_entity.type
_entity.pdbx_description
1 polymer ?
#
loop_
_entity_poly.entity_id
_entity_poly.type
_entity_poly.pdbx_seq_one_letter_code
_entity_poly.pdbx_strand_id
1 'polypeptide(L)'
;SSYHHFCGAAVALEKALQRAGTVKVAPTGLGDDQAEDKFETGFEQWTPAVWPALDAPQDEIVEDPTALPPSPYSVTEAAPPPIDVVDSATLPSSSPPGTFPLRVASNTRLTPEGYDRVVNHVCLGVYEGIDGRPH
;
A
#
# COMPACT_ATOMS: atom_id res chain seq x y z
N SER A 1 -1.38 -14.42 12.92
CA SER A 1 -0.30 -14.31 11.92
C SER A 1 0.12 -15.68 11.41
N SER A 2 0.31 -15.82 10.09
CA SER A 2 0.77 -17.05 9.41
C SER A 2 2.24 -17.00 8.96
N TYR A 3 2.89 -15.84 9.06
CA TYR A 3 4.29 -15.64 8.68
C TYR A 3 5.24 -15.93 9.84
N HIS A 4 6.36 -16.62 9.56
CA HIS A 4 7.35 -16.99 10.57
C HIS A 4 7.96 -15.77 11.30
N HIS A 5 8.09 -14.64 10.61
CA HIS A 5 8.61 -13.38 11.17
C HIS A 5 7.51 -12.31 11.26
N PHE A 6 6.46 -12.60 12.04
CA PHE A 6 5.39 -11.65 12.28
C PHE A 6 5.92 -10.29 12.78
N CYS A 7 5.55 -9.22 12.08
CA CYS A 7 6.03 -7.85 12.31
C CYS A 7 7.57 -7.72 12.47
N GLY A 8 8.34 -8.61 11.83
CA GLY A 8 9.79 -8.73 12.06
C GLY A 8 10.57 -7.43 11.82
N ALA A 9 10.17 -6.64 10.83
CA ALA A 9 10.79 -5.36 10.53
C ALA A 9 10.62 -4.35 11.69
N ALA A 10 9.41 -4.23 12.24
CA ALA A 10 9.13 -3.34 13.36
C ALA A 10 9.91 -3.77 14.62
N VAL A 11 9.93 -5.07 14.92
CA VAL A 11 10.69 -5.63 16.06
C VAL A 11 12.20 -5.40 15.88
N ALA A 12 12.73 -5.54 14.68
CA ALA A 12 14.14 -5.30 14.39
C ALA A 12 14.51 -3.81 14.54
N LEU A 13 13.66 -2.92 14.03
CA LEU A 13 13.82 -1.47 14.17
C LEU A 13 13.81 -1.06 15.64
N GLU A 14 12.84 -1.52 16.42
CA GLU A 14 12.77 -1.21 17.85
C GLU A 14 14.04 -1.64 18.59
N LYS A 15 14.52 -2.87 18.34
CA LYS A 15 15.78 -3.36 18.92
C LYS A 15 16.99 -2.53 18.49
N ALA A 16 17.00 -2.00 17.26
CA ALA A 16 18.08 -1.14 16.79
C ALA A 16 18.05 0.22 17.48
N LEU A 17 16.87 0.83 17.61
CA LEU A 17 16.67 2.11 18.31
C LEU A 17 17.05 2.00 19.80
N GLN A 18 16.61 0.95 20.49
CA GLN A 18 16.98 0.68 21.89
C GLN A 18 18.50 0.55 22.06
N ARG A 19 19.18 -0.16 21.15
CA ARG A 19 20.65 -0.27 21.16
C ARG A 19 21.36 1.07 20.92
N ALA A 20 20.72 1.99 20.18
CA ALA A 20 21.22 3.34 19.97
C ALA A 20 20.95 4.29 21.16
N GLY A 21 20.30 3.81 22.23
CA GLY A 21 20.03 4.58 23.45
C GLY A 21 18.75 5.41 23.40
N THR A 22 17.87 5.21 22.41
CA THR A 22 16.57 5.89 22.39
C THR A 22 15.66 5.37 23.50
N VAL A 23 14.82 6.25 24.04
CA VAL A 23 13.78 5.88 25.00
C VAL A 23 12.47 5.63 24.26
N LYS A 24 11.82 4.51 24.59
CA LYS A 24 10.51 4.15 24.05
C LYS A 24 9.43 5.00 24.72
N VAL A 25 8.70 5.78 23.93
CA VAL A 25 7.65 6.69 24.42
C VAL A 25 6.25 6.05 24.42
N ALA A 26 5.99 5.09 23.53
CA ALA A 26 4.72 4.38 23.43
C ALA A 26 4.95 2.89 23.08
N PRO A 27 3.97 2.00 23.34
CA PRO A 27 4.02 0.61 22.88
C PRO A 27 4.21 0.49 21.37
N THR A 28 4.68 -0.67 20.90
CA THR A 28 4.84 -0.93 19.46
C THR A 28 3.55 -1.51 18.91
N GLY A 29 2.99 -0.88 17.88
CA GLY A 29 1.80 -1.38 17.20
C GLY A 29 2.14 -2.59 16.33
N LEU A 30 1.34 -3.66 16.46
CA LEU A 30 1.51 -4.91 15.71
C LEU A 30 0.20 -5.22 14.97
N GLY A 31 0.13 -4.88 13.68
CA GLY A 31 -1.00 -5.23 12.82
C GLY A 31 -0.90 -6.66 12.30
N ASP A 32 -2.01 -7.39 12.24
CA ASP A 32 -2.08 -8.77 11.75
C ASP A 32 -3.03 -8.90 10.57
N ASP A 33 -2.52 -9.11 9.36
CA ASP A 33 -3.34 -9.29 8.16
C ASP A 33 -4.23 -10.54 8.19
N GLN A 34 -4.13 -11.38 9.23
CA GLN A 34 -5.03 -12.51 9.47
C GLN A 34 -6.15 -12.21 10.48
N ALA A 35 -6.14 -11.05 11.14
CA ALA A 35 -7.24 -10.62 11.99
C ALA A 35 -8.48 -10.28 11.15
N GLU A 36 -9.64 -10.19 11.81
CA GLU A 36 -10.93 -9.88 11.17
C GLU A 36 -10.87 -8.56 10.38
N ASP A 37 -10.35 -7.50 11.02
CA ASP A 37 -10.12 -6.20 10.38
C ASP A 37 -8.65 -6.02 9.97
N LYS A 38 -7.94 -7.13 9.74
CA LYS A 38 -6.55 -7.15 9.29
C LYS A 38 -5.64 -6.26 10.17
N PHE A 39 -4.81 -5.42 9.56
CA PHE A 39 -3.93 -4.50 10.27
C PHE A 39 -4.69 -3.47 11.12
N GLU A 40 -5.95 -3.15 10.79
CA GLU A 40 -6.73 -2.12 11.48
C GLU A 40 -6.97 -2.49 12.94
N THR A 41 -7.21 -3.76 13.25
CA THR A 41 -7.35 -4.23 14.64
C THR A 41 -6.16 -3.83 15.52
N GLY A 42 -4.93 -4.01 15.01
CA GLY A 42 -3.73 -3.61 15.73
C GLY A 42 -3.54 -2.09 15.77
N PHE A 43 -3.92 -1.40 14.70
CA PHE A 43 -3.85 0.06 14.61
C PHE A 43 -4.81 0.75 15.58
N GLU A 44 -6.07 0.32 15.65
CA GLU A 44 -7.10 0.87 16.51
C GLU A 44 -6.80 0.65 18.01
N GLN A 45 -6.14 -0.46 18.35
CA GLN A 45 -5.67 -0.69 19.72
C GLN A 45 -4.45 0.17 20.09
N TRP A 46 -3.58 0.41 19.12
CA TRP A 46 -2.33 1.14 19.31
C TRP A 46 -2.54 2.65 19.39
N THR A 47 -3.39 3.19 18.52
CA THR A 47 -3.62 4.63 18.33
C THR A 47 -4.00 5.37 19.63
N PRO A 48 -4.96 4.88 20.44
CA PRO A 48 -5.34 5.51 21.70
C PRO A 48 -4.22 5.55 22.74
N ALA A 49 -3.24 4.64 22.67
CA ALA A 49 -2.10 4.62 23.58
C ALA A 49 -0.99 5.60 23.17
N VAL A 50 -0.92 5.95 21.89
CA VAL A 50 0.21 6.71 21.31
C VAL A 50 -0.06 8.21 21.36
N TRP A 51 -1.28 8.66 21.03
CA TRP A 51 -1.60 10.08 21.03
C TRP A 51 -1.33 10.76 22.37
N PRO A 52 -1.77 10.21 23.52
CA PRO A 52 -1.43 10.82 24.82
C PRO A 52 0.07 10.76 25.13
N ALA A 53 0.74 9.68 24.72
CA ALA A 53 2.17 9.50 24.98
C ALA A 53 3.06 10.47 24.17
N LEU A 54 2.55 10.96 23.03
CA LEU A 54 3.21 11.96 22.20
C LEU A 54 2.79 13.40 22.55
N ASP A 55 1.97 13.57 23.59
CA ASP A 55 1.35 14.86 23.94
C ASP A 55 0.64 15.49 22.71
N ALA A 56 -0.01 14.63 21.91
CA ALA A 56 -0.72 15.08 20.73
C ALA A 56 -1.89 15.99 21.15
N PRO A 57 -2.16 17.07 20.40
CA PRO A 57 -3.31 17.93 20.68
C PRO A 57 -4.58 17.08 20.74
N GLN A 58 -5.44 17.34 21.73
CA GLN A 58 -6.79 16.81 21.68
C GLN A 58 -7.49 17.39 20.45
N ASP A 59 -8.23 16.55 19.74
CA ASP A 59 -9.07 17.01 18.66
C ASP A 59 -9.97 18.15 19.17
N GLU A 60 -9.98 19.27 18.46
CA GLU A 60 -10.95 20.32 18.70
C GLU A 60 -12.33 19.69 18.53
N ILE A 61 -13.21 19.82 19.53
CA ILE A 61 -14.58 19.35 19.44
C ILE A 61 -15.25 20.16 18.34
N VAL A 62 -15.37 19.56 17.15
CA VAL A 62 -16.13 20.12 16.06
C VAL A 62 -17.61 19.97 16.42
N GLU A 63 -18.25 21.08 16.79
CA GLU A 63 -19.68 21.08 17.18
C GLU A 63 -20.61 20.65 16.04
N ASP A 64 -20.15 20.82 14.79
CA ASP A 64 -20.85 20.37 13.59
C ASP A 64 -20.28 19.02 13.10
N PRO A 65 -21.02 17.91 13.24
CA PRO A 65 -20.56 16.59 12.80
C PRO A 65 -20.37 16.45 11.28
N THR A 66 -20.76 17.47 10.50
CA THR A 66 -20.53 17.53 9.05
C THR A 66 -19.35 18.40 8.64
N ALA A 67 -18.72 19.14 9.57
CA ALA A 67 -17.58 19.95 9.21
C ALA A 67 -16.37 19.05 8.92
N LEU A 68 -15.84 19.19 7.71
CA LEU A 68 -14.64 18.47 7.29
C LEU A 68 -13.38 19.24 7.74
N PRO A 69 -12.31 18.55 8.16
CA PRO A 69 -11.02 19.20 8.37
C PRO A 69 -10.53 19.84 7.07
N PRO A 70 -9.66 20.88 7.14
CA PRO A 70 -9.12 21.51 5.96
C PRO A 70 -8.40 20.48 5.07
N SER A 71 -8.78 20.45 3.79
CA SER A 71 -8.13 19.58 2.81
C SER A 71 -6.66 20.00 2.64
N PRO A 72 -5.70 19.05 2.67
CA PRO A 72 -4.31 19.33 2.32
C PRO A 72 -4.11 19.54 0.81
N TYR A 73 -5.18 19.41 0.01
CA TYR A 73 -5.17 19.54 -1.44
C TYR A 73 -6.13 20.65 -1.91
N SER A 74 -5.71 21.38 -2.96
CA SER A 74 -6.57 22.25 -3.74
C SER A 74 -6.87 21.60 -5.10
N VAL A 75 -8.12 21.73 -5.56
CA VAL A 75 -8.54 21.28 -6.88
C VAL A 75 -8.65 22.49 -7.78
N THR A 76 -8.04 22.44 -8.96
CA THR A 76 -8.17 23.46 -10.00
C THR A 76 -8.65 22.79 -11.27
N GLU A 77 -9.73 23.31 -11.85
CA GLU A 77 -10.21 22.84 -13.13
C GLU A 77 -9.25 23.31 -14.23
N ALA A 78 -8.66 22.35 -14.95
CA ALA A 78 -7.84 22.64 -16.11
C ALA A 78 -8.69 22.44 -17.38
N ALA A 79 -8.57 23.36 -18.34
CA ALA A 79 -9.15 23.14 -19.66
C ALA A 79 -8.60 21.83 -20.25
N PRO A 80 -9.44 21.00 -20.89
CA PRO A 80 -8.98 19.74 -21.46
C PRO A 80 -7.85 20.04 -22.46
N PRO A 81 -6.73 19.30 -22.42
CA PRO A 81 -5.69 19.46 -23.40
C PRO A 81 -6.26 19.20 -24.81
N PRO A 82 -5.74 19.85 -25.86
CA PRO A 82 -6.05 19.48 -27.23
C PRO A 82 -5.82 17.97 -27.41
N ILE A 83 -6.78 17.26 -27.99
CA ILE A 83 -6.60 15.85 -28.35
C ILE A 83 -5.70 15.83 -29.58
N ASP A 84 -4.39 15.84 -29.35
CA ASP A 84 -3.45 15.48 -30.39
C ASP A 84 -3.55 13.96 -30.58
N VAL A 85 -4.08 13.53 -31.73
CA VAL A 85 -4.03 12.13 -32.16
C VAL A 85 -2.58 11.82 -32.52
N VAL A 86 -1.74 11.64 -31.51
CA VAL A 86 -0.42 11.04 -31.67
C VAL A 86 -0.62 9.55 -31.86
N ASP A 87 -0.21 9.04 -33.02
CA ASP A 87 -0.25 7.63 -33.46
C ASP A 87 0.57 6.66 -32.56
N SER A 88 1.05 7.17 -31.43
CA SER A 88 1.78 6.44 -30.39
C SER A 88 1.63 7.16 -29.06
N ALA A 89 0.39 7.23 -28.54
CA ALA A 89 0.14 7.70 -27.18
C ALA A 89 0.71 6.69 -26.17
N THR A 90 2.00 6.84 -25.81
CA THR A 90 2.47 6.38 -24.51
C THR A 90 1.68 7.12 -23.46
N LEU A 91 0.64 6.47 -22.92
CA LEU A 91 -0.07 6.96 -21.75
C LEU A 91 0.96 7.26 -20.66
N PRO A 92 0.91 8.43 -20.00
CA PRO A 92 1.74 8.69 -18.84
C PRO A 92 1.41 7.62 -17.79
N SER A 93 2.31 6.67 -17.66
CA SER A 93 2.22 5.59 -16.70
C SER A 93 2.40 6.20 -15.31
N SER A 94 1.36 6.18 -14.48
CA SER A 94 1.45 6.46 -13.04
C SER A 94 2.20 5.37 -12.27
N SER A 95 2.91 4.48 -12.98
CA SER A 95 3.55 3.35 -12.36
C SER A 95 4.76 3.81 -11.54
N PRO A 96 5.06 3.14 -10.41
CA PRO A 96 6.23 3.44 -9.61
C PRO A 96 7.52 3.41 -10.45
N PRO A 97 8.54 4.19 -10.07
CA PRO A 97 9.86 4.12 -10.71
C PRO A 97 10.36 2.66 -10.77
N GLY A 98 10.88 2.26 -11.93
CA GLY A 98 11.33 0.88 -12.17
C GLY A 98 10.24 -0.07 -12.66
N THR A 99 9.03 0.41 -12.96
CA THR A 99 8.01 -0.39 -13.65
C THR A 99 8.27 -0.42 -15.15
N PHE A 100 8.15 -1.60 -15.75
CA PHE A 100 8.27 -1.80 -17.19
C PHE A 100 6.94 -2.30 -17.76
N PRO A 101 6.38 -1.67 -18.81
CA PRO A 101 5.20 -2.18 -19.46
C PRO A 101 5.55 -3.48 -20.21
N LEU A 102 4.92 -4.59 -19.81
CA LEU A 102 5.10 -5.89 -20.46
C LEU A 102 3.88 -6.24 -21.31
N ARG A 103 4.10 -6.63 -22.56
CA ARG A 103 3.04 -7.16 -23.41
C ARG A 103 2.68 -8.58 -22.96
N VAL A 104 1.38 -8.86 -22.82
CA VAL A 104 0.90 -10.23 -22.64
C VAL A 104 1.05 -10.99 -23.96
N ALA A 105 1.86 -12.04 -23.95
CA ALA A 105 2.07 -12.91 -25.11
C ALA A 105 0.96 -13.96 -25.24
N SER A 106 0.52 -14.54 -24.12
CA SER A 106 -0.62 -15.47 -24.08
C SER A 106 -1.33 -15.43 -22.72
N ASN A 107 -2.62 -15.76 -22.71
CA ASN A 107 -3.43 -15.92 -21.51
C ASN A 107 -4.36 -17.13 -21.73
N THR A 108 -4.08 -18.25 -21.06
CA THR A 108 -4.73 -19.54 -21.31
C THR A 108 -5.40 -20.04 -20.03
N ARG A 109 -6.69 -20.36 -20.10
CA ARG A 109 -7.44 -20.94 -18.98
C ARG A 109 -6.95 -22.36 -18.68
N LEU A 110 -6.66 -22.62 -17.41
CA LEU A 110 -6.26 -23.94 -16.89
C LEU A 110 -7.44 -24.72 -16.31
N THR A 111 -8.47 -24.04 -15.82
CA THR A 111 -9.65 -24.71 -15.25
C THR A 111 -10.70 -25.04 -16.31
N PRO A 112 -11.42 -26.16 -16.19
CA PRO A 112 -12.52 -26.49 -17.09
C PRO A 112 -13.64 -25.44 -17.07
N GLU A 113 -14.51 -25.49 -18.09
CA GLU A 113 -15.74 -24.72 -18.11
C GLU A 113 -16.68 -25.16 -16.96
N GLY A 114 -17.37 -24.20 -16.34
CA GLY A 114 -18.25 -24.46 -15.18
C GLY A 114 -17.55 -24.67 -13.84
N TYR A 115 -16.21 -24.67 -13.78
CA TYR A 115 -15.48 -24.68 -12.51
C TYR A 115 -15.70 -23.37 -11.74
N ASP A 116 -15.80 -23.45 -10.41
CA ASP A 116 -16.10 -22.32 -9.52
C ASP A 116 -15.03 -21.22 -9.53
N ARG A 117 -13.78 -21.61 -9.80
CA ARG A 117 -12.64 -20.69 -9.90
C ARG A 117 -12.03 -20.73 -11.30
N VAL A 118 -11.78 -19.55 -11.84
CA VAL A 118 -11.03 -19.38 -13.09
C VAL A 118 -9.55 -19.19 -12.75
N VAL A 119 -8.71 -20.13 -13.20
CA VAL A 119 -7.25 -20.03 -13.07
C VAL A 119 -6.67 -19.97 -14.47
N ASN A 120 -5.78 -19.00 -14.71
CA ASN A 120 -5.15 -18.78 -16.01
C ASN A 120 -3.62 -18.89 -15.91
N HIS A 121 -3.02 -19.40 -16.96
CA HIS A 121 -1.60 -19.30 -17.23
C HIS A 121 -1.35 -18.10 -18.14
N VAL A 122 -0.55 -17.13 -17.67
CA VAL A 122 -0.23 -15.91 -18.41
C VAL A 122 1.26 -15.90 -18.75
N CYS A 123 1.58 -15.73 -20.03
CA CYS A 123 2.95 -15.50 -20.50
C CYS A 123 3.14 -14.03 -20.82
N LEU A 124 4.16 -13.41 -20.25
CA LEU A 124 4.56 -12.03 -20.55
C LEU A 124 5.74 -12.06 -21.54
N GLY A 125 5.81 -11.09 -22.44
CA GLY A 125 6.93 -10.96 -23.38
C GLY A 125 8.25 -10.77 -22.64
N VAL A 126 9.32 -11.41 -23.12
CA VAL A 126 10.67 -11.25 -22.58
C VAL A 126 11.34 -10.06 -23.27
N TYR A 127 11.93 -9.15 -22.48
CA TYR A 127 12.64 -7.98 -22.99
C TYR A 127 14.10 -8.02 -22.53
N GLU A 128 15.00 -7.55 -23.40
CA GLU A 128 16.42 -7.39 -23.04
C GLU A 128 16.54 -6.45 -21.82
N GLY A 129 17.24 -6.90 -20.77
CA GLY A 129 17.50 -6.11 -19.57
C GLY A 129 16.64 -6.42 -18.33
N ILE A 130 15.65 -7.32 -18.43
CA ILE A 130 14.88 -7.79 -17.27
C ILE A 130 15.35 -9.20 -16.87
N ASP A 131 16.05 -9.31 -15.74
CA ASP A 131 16.52 -10.61 -15.19
C ASP A 131 15.49 -11.16 -14.18
N GLY A 132 14.67 -12.11 -14.63
CA GLY A 132 13.60 -12.74 -13.84
C GLY A 132 14.00 -14.10 -13.27
N ARG A 133 15.15 -14.19 -12.57
CA ARG A 133 15.58 -15.48 -12.00
C ARG A 133 14.57 -16.00 -10.99
N PRO A 134 14.29 -17.32 -10.99
CA PRO A 134 13.53 -17.92 -9.92
C PRO A 134 14.32 -17.75 -8.61
N HIS A 135 13.68 -17.13 -7.62
CA HIS A 135 14.19 -16.96 -6.26
C HIS A 135 13.88 -18.18 -5.40
#